data_AF-A0A2Z2NIB3-F1
#
_entry.id   AF-A0A2Z2NIB3-F1
#
_cell.length_a   1.000
_cell.length_b   1.000
_cell.length_c   1.000
_cell.angle_alpha   90.00
_cell.angle_beta   90.00
_cell.angle_gamma   90.00
#
_symmetry.space_group_name_H-M   'P 1'
#
loop_
_entity.id
_entity.type
_entity.pdbx_description
1 polymer ?
#
loop_
_entity_poly.entity_id
_entity_poly.type
_entity_poly.pdbx_seq_one_letter_code
_entity_poly.pdbx_strand_id
1 'polypeptide(L)'
;MSELLSQSVRAINADQTHPRGQWFFGISMGLLPAILIAFHLIDRLPASRYIDAMAKGQYSRAGELLQSEVTNNNPEARNSLGNLHYLGMGVDRNYRNAALQYHAAAKQGFAAAQLNLAHLYNQGLGVRKDAERAFGWYTHAKIAGNPWAENYLSQLSSELTLTPLQMAAAKTKWHRLDQLSAEPL
;
A
#
# COMPACT_ATOMS: atom_id res chain seq x y z
N MET A 1 13.29 -17.36 27.72
CA MET A 1 13.63 -16.47 26.58
C MET A 1 12.46 -15.57 26.14
N SER A 2 11.22 -15.79 26.61
CA SER A 2 10.02 -14.99 26.24
C SER A 2 9.73 -13.77 27.13
N GLU A 3 10.03 -13.83 28.43
CA GLU A 3 9.71 -12.73 29.36
C GLU A 3 10.57 -11.48 29.12
N LEU A 4 11.89 -11.68 28.95
CA LEU A 4 12.88 -10.61 28.77
C LEU A 4 12.72 -9.84 27.45
N LEU A 5 12.31 -10.53 26.38
CA LEU A 5 11.98 -9.89 25.10
C LEU A 5 10.68 -9.07 25.21
N SER A 6 9.70 -9.54 25.98
CA SER A 6 8.45 -8.79 26.19
C SER A 6 8.64 -7.54 27.06
N GLN A 7 9.54 -7.61 28.06
CA GLN A 7 9.85 -6.48 28.93
C GLN A 7 10.66 -5.40 28.21
N SER A 8 11.62 -5.80 27.37
CA SER A 8 12.41 -4.87 26.55
C SER A 8 11.57 -4.14 25.49
N VAL A 9 10.64 -4.84 24.83
CA VAL A 9 9.70 -4.20 23.89
C VAL A 9 8.75 -3.21 24.58
N ARG A 10 8.28 -3.50 25.80
CA ARG A 10 7.45 -2.56 26.58
C ARG A 10 8.22 -1.31 27.01
N ALA A 11 9.49 -1.47 27.39
CA ALA A 11 10.34 -0.33 27.76
C ALA A 11 10.61 0.61 26.58
N ILE A 12 10.79 0.07 25.36
CA ILE A 12 11.02 0.86 24.14
C ILE A 12 9.76 1.65 23.74
N ASN A 13 8.56 1.07 23.88
CA ASN A 13 7.31 1.75 23.53
C ASN A 13 6.87 2.84 24.53
N ALA A 14 7.40 2.83 25.75
CA ALA A 14 7.04 3.80 26.79
C ALA A 14 7.79 5.14 26.68
N ASP A 15 8.91 5.20 25.94
CA ASP A 15 9.71 6.41 25.80
C ASP A 15 9.70 6.91 24.34
N GLN A 16 8.67 7.69 24.01
CA GLN A 16 8.60 8.45 22.75
C GLN A 16 9.04 9.90 22.92
N THR A 17 9.67 10.27 24.04
CA THR A 17 9.89 11.68 24.39
C THR A 17 11.34 12.13 24.44
N HIS A 18 12.31 11.27 24.14
CA HIS A 18 13.73 11.61 24.31
C HIS A 18 14.51 11.81 22.98
N PRO A 19 15.20 12.96 22.82
CA PRO A 19 15.98 13.24 21.63
C PRO A 19 17.22 12.34 21.53
N ARG A 20 17.65 12.10 20.28
CA ARG A 20 18.75 11.20 19.90
C ARG A 20 20.02 11.47 20.73
N GLY A 21 20.40 10.53 21.59
CA GLY A 21 21.71 10.53 22.29
C GLY A 21 21.70 10.28 23.80
N GLN A 22 20.55 10.18 24.48
CA GLN A 22 20.49 10.12 25.95
C GLN A 22 20.19 8.72 26.56
N TRP A 23 20.28 7.65 25.78
CA TRP A 23 19.87 6.28 26.19
C TRP A 23 20.85 5.52 27.11
N PHE A 24 21.97 6.12 27.54
CA PHE A 24 23.11 5.34 28.05
C PHE A 24 23.26 5.21 29.58
N PHE A 25 22.31 5.66 30.38
CA PHE A 25 22.39 5.48 31.85
C PHE A 25 21.48 4.32 32.32
N GLY A 26 21.96 3.08 32.22
CA GLY A 26 21.40 1.98 33.04
C GLY A 26 21.32 0.56 32.45
N ILE A 27 21.65 0.34 31.17
CA ILE A 27 21.57 -1.01 30.58
C ILE A 27 22.88 -1.77 30.85
N SER A 28 22.77 -2.99 31.41
CA SER A 28 23.91 -3.90 31.60
C SER A 28 24.73 -4.04 30.31
N MET A 29 26.05 -3.84 30.41
CA MET A 29 26.97 -3.72 29.28
C MET A 29 26.95 -4.95 28.33
N GLY A 30 26.43 -6.09 28.79
CA GLY A 30 26.27 -7.31 27.98
C GLY A 30 25.17 -7.28 26.91
N LEU A 31 24.25 -6.30 26.95
CA LEU A 31 23.16 -6.18 25.95
C LEU A 31 23.42 -5.13 24.86
N LEU A 32 24.43 -4.28 25.04
CA LEU A 32 24.80 -3.22 24.08
C LEU A 32 25.08 -3.74 22.66
N PRO A 33 25.78 -4.87 22.45
CA PRO A 33 25.98 -5.39 21.10
C PRO A 33 24.68 -5.78 20.43
N ALA A 34 23.74 -6.41 21.16
CA ALA A 34 22.45 -6.83 20.62
C ALA A 34 21.55 -5.64 20.28
N ILE A 35 21.57 -4.56 21.09
CA ILE A 35 20.84 -3.32 20.82
C ILE A 35 21.45 -2.58 19.64
N LEU A 36 22.78 -2.45 19.56
CA LEU A 36 23.46 -1.84 18.41
C LEU A 36 23.24 -2.64 17.13
N ILE A 37 23.26 -3.97 17.19
CA ILE A 37 22.94 -4.85 16.06
C ILE A 37 21.46 -4.68 15.68
N ALA A 38 20.53 -4.71 16.63
CA ALA A 38 19.11 -4.50 16.35
C ALA A 38 18.86 -3.13 15.72
N PHE A 39 19.48 -2.06 16.22
CA PHE A 39 19.38 -0.71 15.67
C PHE A 39 19.97 -0.62 14.25
N HIS A 40 21.16 -1.18 14.04
CA HIS A 40 21.81 -1.26 12.72
C HIS A 40 21.04 -2.14 11.72
N LEU A 41 20.31 -3.15 12.20
CA LEU A 41 19.44 -4.00 11.39
C LEU A 41 18.11 -3.29 11.06
N ILE A 42 17.57 -2.47 11.97
CA ILE A 42 16.39 -1.62 11.73
C ILE A 42 16.67 -0.59 10.64
N ASP A 43 17.87 0.03 10.61
CA ASP A 43 18.33 0.95 9.55
C ASP A 43 18.57 0.26 8.18
N ARG A 44 18.55 -1.08 8.16
CA ARG A 44 18.62 -1.92 6.95
C ARG A 44 17.28 -2.47 6.50
N LEU A 45 16.18 -2.20 7.21
CA LEU A 45 14.85 -2.53 6.70
C LEU A 45 14.54 -1.62 5.51
N PRO A 46 14.35 -2.16 4.30
CA PRO A 46 14.20 -1.33 3.11
C PRO A 46 12.93 -0.46 3.14
N ALA A 47 11.91 -0.88 3.91
CA ALA A 47 10.69 -0.12 4.10
C ALA A 47 10.92 1.25 4.78
N SER A 48 11.85 1.36 5.74
CA SER A 48 12.10 2.63 6.44
C SER A 48 12.72 3.69 5.52
N ARG A 49 13.48 3.27 4.50
CA ARG A 49 14.22 4.18 3.62
C ARG A 49 13.33 4.91 2.63
N TYR A 50 12.39 4.22 1.99
CA TYR A 50 11.47 4.92 1.08
C TYR A 50 10.51 5.81 1.87
N ILE A 51 10.08 5.41 3.07
CA ILE A 51 9.23 6.23 3.93
C ILE A 51 9.96 7.52 4.34
N ASP A 52 11.22 7.44 4.74
CA ASP A 52 12.06 8.62 5.06
C ASP A 52 12.27 9.52 3.83
N ALA A 53 12.54 8.94 2.65
CA ALA A 53 12.66 9.69 1.41
C ALA A 53 11.35 10.40 1.04
N MET A 54 10.19 9.73 1.19
CA MET A 54 8.86 10.32 0.99
C MET A 54 8.60 11.47 1.96
N ALA A 55 8.93 11.29 3.24
CA ALA A 55 8.77 12.32 4.28
C ALA A 55 9.63 13.57 4.03
N LYS A 56 10.79 13.38 3.40
CA LYS A 56 11.70 14.47 3.00
C LYS A 56 11.38 15.08 1.63
N GLY A 57 10.31 14.63 0.97
CA GLY A 57 9.95 15.08 -0.39
C GLY A 57 10.92 14.61 -1.49
N GLN A 58 11.77 13.63 -1.20
CA GLN A 58 12.75 13.06 -2.14
C GLN A 58 12.11 11.96 -3.01
N TYR A 59 11.07 12.33 -3.76
CA TYR A 59 10.21 11.38 -4.44
C TYR A 59 10.90 10.52 -5.51
N SER A 60 11.88 11.07 -6.25
CA SER A 60 12.64 10.29 -7.24
C SER A 60 13.43 9.17 -6.56
N ARG A 61 14.11 9.50 -5.46
CA ARG A 61 14.82 8.52 -4.63
C ARG A 61 13.88 7.50 -4.00
N ALA A 62 12.71 7.94 -3.53
CA ALA A 62 11.69 7.04 -3.02
C ALA A 62 11.21 6.05 -4.09
N GLY A 63 11.02 6.51 -5.34
CA GLY A 63 10.68 5.66 -6.48
C GLY A 63 11.72 4.59 -6.77
N GLU A 64 13.01 4.94 -6.77
CA GLU A 64 14.10 3.98 -6.95
C GLU A 64 14.12 2.90 -5.85
N LEU A 65 13.96 3.32 -4.59
CA LEU A 65 13.89 2.39 -3.45
C LEU A 65 12.67 1.47 -3.55
N LEU A 66 11.50 2.02 -3.89
CA LEU A 66 10.28 1.25 -4.12
C LEU A 66 10.45 0.24 -5.24
N GLN A 67 11.16 0.60 -6.33
CA GLN A 67 11.41 -0.31 -7.45
C GLN A 67 12.22 -1.54 -7.02
N SER A 68 13.15 -1.38 -6.07
CA SER A 68 13.89 -2.52 -5.47
C SER A 68 13.02 -3.38 -4.54
N GLU A 69 12.00 -2.82 -3.89
CA GLU A 69 11.08 -3.58 -3.05
C GLU A 69 10.02 -4.34 -3.85
N VAL A 70 9.68 -3.82 -5.02
CA VAL A 70 8.77 -4.48 -5.97
C VAL A 70 9.32 -5.84 -6.41
N THR A 71 10.64 -6.03 -6.50
CA THR A 71 11.23 -7.34 -6.83
C THR A 71 11.02 -8.38 -5.74
N ASN A 72 10.82 -7.94 -4.48
CA ASN A 72 10.46 -8.81 -3.35
C ASN A 72 8.96 -9.09 -3.27
N ASN A 73 8.20 -8.71 -4.31
CA ASN A 73 6.76 -8.86 -4.42
C ASN A 73 5.94 -8.15 -3.33
N ASN A 74 6.50 -7.13 -2.66
CA ASN A 74 5.82 -6.40 -1.59
C ASN A 74 4.62 -5.59 -2.13
N PRO A 75 3.37 -5.89 -1.71
CA PRO A 75 2.19 -5.19 -2.22
C PRO A 75 2.06 -3.74 -1.75
N GLU A 76 2.60 -3.40 -0.58
CA GLU A 76 2.63 -2.02 -0.08
C GLU A 76 3.58 -1.15 -0.92
N ALA A 77 4.75 -1.70 -1.26
CA ALA A 77 5.71 -1.04 -2.13
C ALA A 77 5.14 -0.83 -3.54
N ARG A 78 4.47 -1.84 -4.10
CA ARG A 78 3.75 -1.72 -5.38
C ARG A 78 2.68 -0.63 -5.31
N ASN A 79 1.86 -0.60 -4.26
CA ASN A 79 0.85 0.44 -4.10
C ASN A 79 1.49 1.84 -4.00
N SER A 80 2.58 1.99 -3.26
CA SER A 80 3.28 3.25 -3.11
C SER A 80 3.90 3.72 -4.43
N LEU A 81 4.49 2.81 -5.22
CA LEU A 81 4.99 3.12 -6.56
C LEU A 81 3.85 3.53 -7.51
N GLY A 82 2.70 2.87 -7.39
CA GLY A 82 1.48 3.28 -8.07
C GLY A 82 1.05 4.71 -7.74
N ASN A 83 1.12 5.11 -6.46
CA ASN A 83 0.83 6.47 -6.01
C ASN A 83 1.79 7.49 -6.63
N LEU A 84 3.09 7.18 -6.74
CA LEU A 84 4.07 8.06 -7.37
C LEU A 84 3.72 8.33 -8.84
N HIS A 85 3.37 7.29 -9.60
CA HIS A 85 2.92 7.44 -10.97
C HIS A 85 1.56 8.14 -11.09
N TYR A 86 0.64 7.92 -10.15
CA TYR A 86 -0.66 8.58 -10.14
C TYR A 86 -0.54 10.09 -9.92
N LEU A 87 0.33 10.50 -8.99
CA LEU A 87 0.54 11.90 -8.62
C LEU A 87 1.60 12.61 -9.48
N GLY A 88 2.45 11.86 -10.18
CA GLY A 88 3.61 12.42 -10.89
C GLY A 88 4.71 12.91 -9.94
N MET A 89 4.88 12.25 -8.80
CA MET A 89 5.86 12.64 -7.80
C MET A 89 7.18 11.91 -8.02
N GLY A 90 8.22 12.64 -8.42
CA GLY A 90 9.55 12.07 -8.64
C GLY A 90 9.67 11.17 -9.88
N VAL A 91 8.57 10.94 -10.57
CA VAL A 91 8.42 10.23 -11.85
C VAL A 91 7.35 10.94 -12.68
N ASP A 92 7.36 10.74 -13.99
CA ASP A 92 6.28 11.27 -14.84
C ASP A 92 4.93 10.67 -14.46
N ARG A 93 3.91 11.53 -14.44
CA ARG A 93 2.54 11.11 -14.16
C ARG A 93 2.06 10.16 -15.26
N ASN A 94 1.69 8.95 -14.87
CA ASN A 94 1.25 7.91 -15.78
C ASN A 94 0.22 7.00 -15.10
N TYR A 95 -1.06 7.25 -15.35
CA TYR A 95 -2.16 6.48 -14.76
C TYR A 95 -2.15 5.00 -15.18
N ARG A 96 -1.66 4.69 -16.38
CA ARG A 96 -1.55 3.31 -16.85
C ARG A 96 -0.51 2.53 -16.04
N ASN A 97 0.64 3.15 -15.76
CA ASN A 97 1.64 2.55 -14.87
C ASN A 97 1.13 2.44 -13.43
N ALA A 98 0.37 3.43 -12.95
CA ALA A 98 -0.30 3.33 -11.65
C ALA A 98 -1.26 2.13 -11.59
N ALA A 99 -2.10 1.95 -12.61
CA ALA A 99 -3.02 0.82 -12.72
C ALA A 99 -2.30 -0.53 -12.70
N LEU A 100 -1.18 -0.65 -13.43
CA LEU A 100 -0.35 -1.86 -13.42
C LEU A 100 0.14 -2.22 -12.01
N GLN A 101 0.67 -1.24 -11.28
CA GLN A 101 1.20 -1.49 -9.93
C GLN A 101 0.08 -1.77 -8.92
N TYR A 102 -1.02 -1.00 -8.95
CA TYR A 102 -2.17 -1.27 -8.11
C TYR A 102 -2.76 -2.64 -8.38
N HIS A 103 -2.92 -3.04 -9.64
CA HIS A 103 -3.44 -4.37 -9.99
C HIS A 103 -2.56 -5.50 -9.43
N ALA A 104 -1.24 -5.38 -9.56
CA ALA A 104 -0.32 -6.37 -8.99
C ALA A 104 -0.42 -6.48 -7.45
N ALA A 105 -0.61 -5.37 -6.74
CA ALA A 105 -0.83 -5.36 -5.29
C ALA A 105 -2.24 -5.83 -4.89
N ALA A 106 -3.26 -5.44 -5.66
CA ALA A 106 -4.66 -5.74 -5.42
C ALA A 106 -4.96 -7.24 -5.56
N LYS A 107 -4.28 -7.91 -6.50
CA LYS A 107 -4.29 -9.38 -6.64
C LYS A 107 -3.74 -10.12 -5.42
N GLN A 108 -2.90 -9.47 -4.61
CA GLN A 108 -2.40 -10.02 -3.34
C GLN A 108 -3.32 -9.72 -2.16
N GLY A 109 -4.49 -9.10 -2.40
CA GLY A 109 -5.44 -8.75 -1.35
C GLY A 109 -5.18 -7.41 -0.65
N PHE A 110 -4.24 -6.59 -1.15
CA PHE A 110 -3.92 -5.32 -0.50
C PHE A 110 -5.05 -4.29 -0.67
N ALA A 111 -5.78 -4.03 0.41
CA ALA A 111 -7.03 -3.29 0.41
C ALA A 111 -6.92 -1.87 -0.18
N ALA A 112 -5.83 -1.16 0.09
CA ALA A 112 -5.59 0.17 -0.46
C ALA A 112 -5.37 0.15 -1.98
N ALA A 113 -4.66 -0.87 -2.50
CA ALA A 113 -4.48 -1.02 -3.93
C ALA A 113 -5.78 -1.42 -4.65
N GLN A 114 -6.63 -2.24 -4.00
CA GLN A 114 -7.96 -2.56 -4.51
C GLN A 114 -8.83 -1.31 -4.63
N LEU A 115 -8.82 -0.45 -3.61
CA LEU A 115 -9.52 0.84 -3.62
C LEU A 115 -9.01 1.76 -4.75
N ASN A 116 -7.68 1.88 -4.88
CA ASN A 116 -7.05 2.74 -5.88
C ASN A 116 -7.31 2.24 -7.30
N LEU A 117 -7.22 0.94 -7.55
CA LEU A 117 -7.55 0.36 -8.86
C LEU A 117 -9.03 0.56 -9.21
N ALA A 118 -9.93 0.35 -8.25
CA ALA A 118 -11.35 0.61 -8.43
C ALA A 118 -11.62 2.06 -8.83
N HIS A 119 -10.90 3.00 -8.22
CA HIS A 119 -10.99 4.42 -8.57
C HIS A 119 -10.54 4.70 -10.01
N LEU A 120 -9.45 4.09 -10.46
CA LEU A 120 -9.00 4.23 -11.86
C LEU A 120 -10.04 3.72 -12.85
N TYR A 121 -10.68 2.58 -12.59
CA TYR A 121 -11.77 2.07 -13.41
C TYR A 121 -13.02 2.95 -13.36
N ASN A 122 -13.37 3.50 -12.20
CA ASN A 122 -14.52 4.39 -12.06
C ASN A 122 -14.33 5.68 -12.88
N GLN A 123 -13.13 6.24 -12.87
CA GLN A 123 -12.81 7.50 -13.54
C GLN A 123 -12.32 7.33 -14.98
N GLY A 124 -11.94 6.11 -15.39
CA GLY A 124 -11.31 5.87 -16.70
C GLY A 124 -9.90 6.43 -16.82
N LEU A 125 -9.14 6.43 -15.73
CA LEU A 125 -7.79 7.00 -15.68
C LEU A 125 -6.75 5.94 -16.00
N GLY A 126 -6.15 6.02 -17.19
CA GLY A 126 -5.12 5.05 -17.63
C GLY A 126 -5.66 3.63 -17.88
N VAL A 127 -6.97 3.45 -17.74
CA VAL A 127 -7.75 2.26 -18.06
C VAL A 127 -9.09 2.71 -18.63
N ARG A 128 -9.77 1.87 -19.40
CA ARG A 128 -11.12 2.18 -19.86
C ARG A 128 -12.07 2.28 -18.67
N LYS A 129 -12.93 3.31 -18.66
CA LYS A 129 -13.97 3.47 -17.63
C LYS A 129 -14.87 2.23 -17.60
N ASP A 130 -15.04 1.63 -16.43
CA ASP A 130 -15.79 0.40 -16.23
C ASP A 130 -16.36 0.35 -14.80
N ALA A 131 -17.64 0.67 -14.67
CA ALA A 131 -18.32 0.74 -13.38
C ALA A 131 -18.47 -0.65 -12.72
N GLU A 132 -18.62 -1.72 -13.51
CA GLU A 132 -18.74 -3.09 -12.99
C GLU A 132 -17.43 -3.54 -12.36
N ARG A 133 -16.30 -3.29 -13.03
CA ARG A 133 -14.96 -3.54 -12.46
C ARG A 133 -14.71 -2.71 -11.22
N ALA A 134 -15.02 -1.41 -11.27
CA ALA A 134 -14.87 -0.53 -10.13
C ALA A 134 -15.65 -1.04 -8.92
N PHE A 135 -16.92 -1.41 -9.11
CA PHE A 135 -17.77 -1.94 -8.04
C PHE A 135 -17.25 -3.26 -7.47
N GLY A 136 -16.77 -4.17 -8.33
CA GLY A 136 -16.14 -5.43 -7.90
C GLY A 136 -14.91 -5.17 -7.02
N TRP A 137 -13.98 -4.33 -7.49
CA TRP A 137 -12.77 -4.00 -6.75
C TRP A 137 -13.04 -3.21 -5.45
N TYR A 138 -13.99 -2.26 -5.44
CA TYR A 138 -14.42 -1.57 -4.22
C TYR A 138 -15.04 -2.53 -3.21
N THR A 139 -15.85 -3.49 -3.66
CA THR A 139 -16.43 -4.51 -2.77
C THR A 139 -15.32 -5.31 -2.08
N HIS A 140 -14.28 -5.68 -2.83
CA HIS A 140 -13.14 -6.41 -2.26
C HIS A 140 -12.29 -5.56 -1.34
N ALA A 141 -12.05 -4.29 -1.67
CA ALA A 141 -11.39 -3.35 -0.79
C ALA A 141 -12.13 -3.26 0.57
N LYS A 142 -13.46 -3.22 0.54
CA LYS A 142 -14.29 -3.25 1.77
C LYS A 142 -14.09 -4.55 2.56
N ILE A 143 -14.18 -5.70 1.90
CA ILE A 143 -13.99 -7.02 2.53
C ILE A 143 -12.59 -7.13 3.16
N ALA A 144 -11.57 -6.57 2.50
CA ALA A 144 -10.20 -6.49 2.97
C ALA A 144 -9.97 -5.41 4.04
N GLY A 145 -11.02 -4.73 4.51
CA GLY A 145 -10.98 -3.81 5.64
C GLY A 145 -10.74 -2.35 5.29
N ASN A 146 -10.85 -1.93 4.02
CA ASN A 146 -10.76 -0.53 3.65
C ASN A 146 -12.08 0.21 3.95
N PRO A 147 -12.12 1.15 4.90
CA PRO A 147 -13.37 1.80 5.32
C PRO A 147 -13.91 2.80 4.27
N TRP A 148 -13.05 3.36 3.41
CA TRP A 148 -13.46 4.33 2.40
C TRP A 148 -14.20 3.68 1.22
N ALA A 149 -14.04 2.37 1.03
CA ALA A 149 -14.69 1.64 -0.05
C ALA A 149 -16.22 1.73 -0.01
N GLU A 150 -16.83 1.79 1.19
CA GLU A 150 -18.29 1.91 1.34
C GLU A 150 -18.83 3.19 0.72
N ASN A 151 -18.13 4.31 0.86
CA ASN A 151 -18.55 5.59 0.29
C ASN A 151 -18.63 5.52 -1.23
N TYR A 152 -17.63 4.92 -1.87
CA TYR A 152 -17.60 4.76 -3.33
C TYR A 152 -18.63 3.75 -3.84
N LEU A 153 -18.90 2.67 -3.09
CA LEU A 153 -19.97 1.72 -3.42
C LEU A 153 -21.34 2.38 -3.36
N SER A 154 -21.60 3.15 -2.30
CA SER A 154 -22.83 3.91 -2.13
C SER A 154 -23.02 4.88 -3.31
N GLN A 155 -21.97 5.65 -3.65
CA GLN A 155 -21.99 6.56 -4.79
C GLN A 155 -22.36 5.83 -6.10
N LEU A 156 -21.62 4.78 -6.47
CA LEU A 156 -21.87 4.00 -7.70
C LEU A 156 -23.30 3.44 -7.75
N SER A 157 -23.82 2.94 -6.63
CA SER A 157 -25.18 2.42 -6.56
C SER A 157 -26.26 3.50 -6.67
N SER A 158 -25.99 4.70 -6.11
CA SER A 158 -26.93 5.83 -6.10
C SER A 158 -27.03 6.54 -7.46
N GLU A 159 -25.94 6.57 -8.23
CA GLU A 159 -25.92 7.17 -9.56
C GLU A 159 -26.64 6.31 -10.62
N LEU A 160 -27.30 5.21 -10.22
CA LEU A 160 -27.95 4.22 -11.09
C LEU A 160 -27.01 3.69 -12.19
N THR A 161 -25.70 3.73 -11.94
CA THR A 161 -24.70 3.29 -12.92
C THR A 161 -24.71 1.78 -13.14
N LEU A 162 -25.23 1.02 -12.17
CA LEU A 162 -25.29 -0.44 -12.19
C LEU A 162 -26.67 -0.94 -11.77
N THR A 163 -27.20 -1.89 -12.54
CA THR A 163 -28.39 -2.66 -12.15
C THR A 163 -28.06 -3.63 -11.02
N PRO A 164 -29.05 -4.10 -10.24
CA PRO A 164 -28.85 -5.15 -9.23
C PRO A 164 -28.18 -6.42 -9.77
N LEU A 165 -28.49 -6.80 -11.02
CA LEU A 165 -27.88 -7.95 -11.68
C LEU A 165 -26.39 -7.71 -11.97
N GLN A 166 -26.03 -6.54 -12.47
CA GLN A 166 -24.63 -6.17 -12.72
C GLN A 166 -23.83 -6.10 -11.42
N MET A 167 -24.41 -5.55 -10.35
CA MET A 167 -23.78 -5.55 -9.02
C MET A 167 -23.54 -6.97 -8.50
N ALA A 168 -24.52 -7.88 -8.65
CA ALA A 168 -24.35 -9.28 -8.26
C ALA A 168 -23.27 -10.00 -9.10
N ALA A 169 -23.21 -9.73 -10.41
CA ALA A 169 -22.18 -10.26 -11.29
C ALA A 169 -20.78 -9.74 -10.93
N ALA A 170 -20.64 -8.44 -10.67
CA ALA A 170 -19.38 -7.81 -10.29
C ALA A 170 -18.80 -8.42 -8.99
N LYS A 171 -19.64 -8.68 -7.99
CA LYS A 171 -19.23 -9.32 -6.72
C LYS A 171 -18.63 -10.71 -6.91
N THR A 172 -19.05 -11.46 -7.92
CA THR A 172 -18.67 -12.87 -8.10
C THR A 172 -17.58 -13.07 -9.16
N LYS A 173 -17.39 -12.10 -10.07
CA LYS A 173 -16.52 -12.25 -11.24
C LYS A 173 -15.43 -11.20 -11.38
N TRP A 174 -15.19 -10.33 -10.40
CA TRP A 174 -14.19 -9.27 -10.49
C TRP A 174 -12.80 -9.74 -11.01
N HIS A 175 -12.26 -10.85 -10.52
CA HIS A 175 -11.00 -11.44 -11.02
C HIS A 175 -11.02 -11.84 -12.50
N ARG A 176 -12.20 -12.24 -13.01
CA ARG A 176 -12.43 -12.56 -14.43
C ARG A 176 -12.72 -11.33 -15.25
N LEU A 177 -13.24 -10.26 -14.65
CA LEU A 177 -13.29 -8.95 -15.29
C LEU A 177 -11.86 -8.41 -15.51
N ASP A 178 -10.86 -8.90 -14.77
CA ASP A 178 -9.45 -8.62 -15.03
C ASP A 178 -8.80 -9.52 -16.10
N GLN A 179 -9.50 -10.56 -16.61
CA GLN A 179 -9.06 -11.27 -17.82
C GLN A 179 -9.28 -10.33 -19.01
N LEU A 180 -8.25 -9.51 -19.21
CA LEU A 180 -7.97 -8.63 -20.35
C LEU A 180 -8.73 -9.09 -21.59
N SER A 181 -9.85 -8.44 -21.88
CA SER A 181 -10.52 -8.58 -23.17
C SER A 181 -9.58 -7.99 -24.23
N ALA A 182 -8.67 -8.81 -24.75
CA ALA A 182 -7.92 -8.69 -26.00
C ALA A 182 -7.23 -7.34 -26.34
N GLU A 183 -7.17 -6.39 -25.43
CA GLU A 183 -6.47 -5.12 -25.62
C GLU A 183 -5.32 -5.10 -24.61
N PRO A 184 -4.05 -5.00 -25.06
CA PRO A 184 -2.95 -4.79 -24.16
C PRO A 184 -3.20 -3.47 -23.43
N LEU A 185 -2.81 -3.40 -22.16
CA LEU A 185 -2.84 -2.15 -21.41
C LEU A 185 -2.25 -1.03 -22.26
#